data_AF-A0A804M7W9-F1
#
_entry.id   AF-A0A804M7W9-F1
#
_cell.length_a   1.000
_cell.length_b   1.000
_cell.length_c   1.000
_cell.angle_alpha   90.00
_cell.angle_beta   90.00
_cell.angle_gamma   90.00
#
_symmetry.space_group_name_H-M   'P 1'
#
loop_
_entity.id
_entity.type
_entity.pdbx_description
1 polymer ?
#
loop_
_entity_poly.entity_id
_entity_poly.type
_entity_poly.pdbx_seq_one_letter_code
_entity_poly.pdbx_strand_id
1 'polypeptide(L)'
;MDEKVNLVEVLTRQVENLQRERDELRKDIEQLCMQQAGPGYVSVATRMLTQRTAALEQDIENLQKKLGGCLRENQNLQEELAEAYRIKSQLAELHGAALSKVSHFDLKYVAILFNKL
;
A
#
# COMPACT_ATOMS: atom_id res chain seq x y z
N MET A 1 -16.28 3.35 -17.32
CA MET A 1 -15.08 3.18 -16.47
C MET A 1 -14.52 1.76 -16.55
N ASP A 2 -15.31 0.75 -16.92
CA ASP A 2 -14.93 -0.66 -16.95
C ASP A 2 -13.85 -1.03 -18.00
N GLU A 3 -13.97 -0.52 -19.24
CA GLU A 3 -13.00 -0.82 -20.31
C GLU A 3 -11.57 -0.39 -19.99
N LYS A 4 -11.41 0.76 -19.32
CA LYS A 4 -10.10 1.26 -18.90
C LYS A 4 -9.48 0.38 -17.82
N VAL A 5 -10.28 -0.10 -16.87
CA VAL A 5 -9.81 -1.02 -15.81
C VAL A 5 -9.36 -2.34 -16.43
N ASN A 6 -10.16 -2.89 -17.35
CA ASN A 6 -9.81 -4.11 -18.07
C ASN A 6 -8.51 -3.96 -18.89
N LEU A 7 -8.34 -2.85 -19.62
CA LEU A 7 -7.11 -2.58 -20.36
C LEU A 7 -5.88 -2.50 -19.44
N VAL A 8 -5.99 -1.85 -18.28
CA VAL A 8 -4.90 -1.76 -17.31
C VAL A 8 -4.52 -3.15 -16.78
N GLU A 9 -5.49 -4.00 -16.46
CA GLU A 9 -5.22 -5.37 -16.00
C GLU A 9 -4.54 -6.21 -17.08
N VAL A 10 -5.02 -6.13 -18.33
CA VAL A 10 -4.44 -6.85 -19.46
C VAL A 10 -2.99 -6.42 -19.70
N LEU A 11 -2.73 -5.11 -19.72
CA LEU A 11 -1.37 -4.58 -19.89
C LEU A 11 -0.47 -4.96 -18.71
N THR A 12 -0.99 -4.97 -17.48
CA THR A 12 -0.23 -5.38 -16.28
C THR A 12 0.23 -6.82 -16.41
N ARG A 13 -0.67 -7.74 -16.77
CA ARG A 13 -0.32 -9.16 -17.01
C ARG A 13 0.68 -9.32 -18.16
N GLN A 14 0.52 -8.54 -19.24
CA GLN A 14 1.46 -8.59 -20.37
C GLN A 14 2.87 -8.13 -19.96
N VAL A 15 2.97 -7.07 -19.16
CA VAL A 15 4.26 -6.61 -18.60
C VAL A 15 4.89 -7.68 -17.71
N GLU A 16 4.12 -8.33 -16.84
CA GLU A 16 4.61 -9.43 -16.00
C GLU A 16 5.12 -10.63 -16.83
N ASN A 17 4.42 -10.96 -17.93
CA ASN A 17 4.85 -12.02 -18.84
C ASN A 17 6.17 -11.67 -19.54
N LEU A 18 6.27 -10.47 -20.10
CA LEU A 18 7.49 -10.00 -20.78
C LEU A 18 8.67 -9.89 -19.81
N GLN A 19 8.41 -9.51 -18.56
CA GLN A 19 9.44 -9.49 -17.52
C GLN A 19 10.00 -10.89 -17.25
N ARG A 20 9.13 -11.90 -17.14
CA ARG A 20 9.53 -13.30 -16.96
C ARG A 20 10.30 -13.83 -18.16
N GLU A 21 9.82 -13.60 -19.38
CA GLU A 21 10.52 -13.99 -20.62
C GLU A 21 11.91 -13.35 -20.69
N ARG A 22 12.01 -12.05 -20.39
CA ARG A 22 13.29 -11.34 -20.30
C ARG A 22 14.22 -11.95 -19.27
N ASP A 23 13.71 -12.39 -18.12
CA ASP A 23 14.53 -13.00 -17.07
C ASP A 23 15.04 -14.40 -17.46
N GLU A 24 14.22 -15.20 -18.15
CA GLU A 24 14.67 -16.48 -18.70
C GLU A 24 15.72 -16.27 -19.81
N LEU A 25 15.49 -15.35 -20.75
CA LEU A 25 16.48 -15.02 -21.79
C LEU A 25 17.81 -14.55 -21.21
N ARG A 26 17.79 -13.81 -20.09
CA ARG A 26 19.02 -13.42 -19.38
C ARG A 26 19.76 -14.65 -18.85
N LYS A 27 19.08 -15.59 -18.21
CA LYS A 27 19.70 -16.84 -17.71
C LYS A 27 20.30 -17.65 -18.85
N ASP A 28 19.60 -17.75 -19.98
CA ASP A 28 20.09 -18.47 -21.16
C ASP A 28 21.36 -17.80 -21.73
N ILE A 29 21.38 -16.47 -21.85
CA ILE A 29 22.56 -15.72 -22.29
C ILE A 29 23.73 -15.92 -21.32
N GLU A 30 23.48 -15.85 -20.02
CA GLU A 30 24.48 -16.09 -18.99
C GLU A 30 25.08 -17.49 -19.14
N GLN A 31 24.24 -18.51 -19.33
CA GLN A 31 24.67 -19.89 -19.52
C GLN A 31 25.49 -20.07 -20.81
N LEU A 32 25.05 -19.49 -21.93
CA LEU A 32 25.79 -19.52 -23.20
C LEU A 32 27.16 -18.84 -23.07
N CYS A 33 27.22 -17.68 -22.40
CA CYS A 33 28.50 -17.00 -22.12
C CYS A 33 29.46 -17.89 -21.35
N MET A 34 28.96 -18.64 -20.36
CA MET A 34 29.77 -19.54 -19.54
C MET A 34 30.26 -20.76 -20.33
N GLN A 35 29.40 -21.34 -21.18
CA GLN A 35 29.76 -22.46 -22.06
C GLN A 35 30.83 -22.07 -23.09
N GLN A 36 30.78 -20.83 -23.59
CA GLN A 36 31.71 -20.33 -24.62
C GLN A 36 33.02 -19.75 -24.04
N ALA A 37 33.13 -19.58 -22.72
CA ALA A 37 34.24 -18.85 -22.11
C ALA A 37 35.61 -19.55 -22.23
N GLY A 38 35.65 -20.87 -22.44
CA GLY A 38 36.89 -21.64 -22.56
C GLY A 38 37.86 -21.38 -21.38
N PRO A 39 39.17 -21.21 -21.62
CA PRO A 39 40.14 -20.86 -20.58
C PRO A 39 39.83 -19.54 -19.83
N GLY A 40 39.02 -18.66 -20.43
CA GLY A 40 38.59 -17.39 -19.84
C GLY A 40 37.43 -17.51 -18.84
N TYR A 41 36.93 -18.72 -18.57
CA TYR A 41 35.78 -18.99 -17.69
C TYR A 41 35.80 -18.18 -16.38
N VAL A 42 36.92 -18.19 -15.65
CA VAL A 42 37.03 -17.49 -14.37
C VAL A 42 36.79 -15.98 -14.52
N SER A 43 37.35 -15.37 -15.57
CA SER A 43 37.17 -13.92 -15.81
C SER A 43 35.72 -13.57 -16.16
N VAL A 44 35.07 -14.41 -16.96
CA VAL A 44 33.66 -14.25 -17.36
C VAL A 44 32.75 -14.44 -16.15
N ALA A 45 32.97 -15.49 -15.37
CA ALA A 45 32.23 -15.80 -14.15
C ALA A 45 32.33 -14.66 -13.12
N THR A 46 33.55 -14.17 -12.85
CA THR A 46 33.76 -13.05 -11.92
C THR A 46 33.03 -11.80 -12.38
N ARG A 47 33.14 -11.43 -13.67
CA ARG A 47 32.42 -10.27 -14.22
C ARG A 47 30.91 -10.39 -14.06
N MET A 48 30.35 -11.56 -14.38
CA MET A 48 28.92 -11.84 -14.23
C MET A 48 28.48 -11.78 -12.76
N LEU A 49 29.26 -12.36 -11.85
CA LEU A 49 28.99 -12.29 -10.41
C LEU A 49 29.01 -10.85 -9.90
N THR A 50 30.01 -10.05 -10.27
CA THR A 50 30.06 -8.62 -9.89
C THR A 50 28.84 -7.86 -10.41
N GLN A 51 28.42 -8.09 -11.67
CA GLN A 51 27.23 -7.46 -12.24
C GLN A 51 25.96 -7.87 -11.50
N ARG A 52 25.80 -9.16 -11.17
CA ARG A 52 24.66 -9.66 -10.41
C ARG A 52 24.62 -9.10 -8.99
N THR A 53 25.76 -9.03 -8.31
CA THR A 53 25.85 -8.42 -6.97
C THR A 53 25.46 -6.95 -7.01
N ALA A 54 25.99 -6.17 -7.96
CA ALA A 54 25.64 -4.75 -8.10
C ALA A 54 24.15 -4.54 -8.42
N ALA A 55 23.55 -5.40 -9.26
CA ALA A 55 22.11 -5.36 -9.53
C ALA A 55 21.28 -5.69 -8.28
N LEU A 56 21.67 -6.71 -7.51
CA LEU A 56 20.99 -7.07 -6.26
C LEU A 56 21.12 -5.98 -5.19
N GLU A 57 22.29 -5.34 -5.07
CA GLU A 57 22.49 -4.19 -4.17
C GLU A 57 21.55 -3.04 -4.53
N GLN A 58 21.42 -2.73 -5.83
CA GLN A 58 20.49 -1.71 -6.31
C GLN A 58 19.03 -2.07 -6.04
N ASP A 59 18.65 -3.35 -6.22
CA ASP A 59 17.31 -3.85 -5.93
C ASP A 59 16.99 -3.77 -4.43
N ILE A 60 17.95 -4.13 -3.56
CA ILE A 60 17.83 -3.98 -2.11
C ILE A 60 17.60 -2.51 -1.73
N GLU A 61 18.39 -1.58 -2.29
CA GLU A 61 18.24 -0.15 -2.03
C GLU A 61 16.84 0.35 -2.48
N ASN A 62 16.38 -0.08 -3.65
CA ASN A 62 15.06 0.25 -4.18
C ASN A 62 13.93 -0.31 -3.29
N LEU A 63 14.07 -1.55 -2.81
CA LEU A 63 13.11 -2.18 -1.90
C LEU A 63 13.09 -1.49 -0.53
N GLN A 64 14.24 -1.08 -0.01
CA GLN A 64 14.32 -0.29 1.23
C GLN A 64 13.63 1.07 1.08
N LYS A 65 13.82 1.75 -0.06
CA LYS A 65 13.10 3.01 -0.37
C LYS A 65 11.58 2.81 -0.43
N LYS A 66 11.11 1.77 -1.12
CA LYS A 66 9.69 1.41 -1.18
C LYS A 66 9.12 1.08 0.20
N LEU A 67 9.84 0.28 0.99
CA LEU A 67 9.45 -0.06 2.36
C LEU A 67 9.33 1.19 3.24
N GLY A 68 10.31 2.11 3.15
CA GLY A 68 10.24 3.40 3.85
C GLY A 68 9.05 4.27 3.40
N GLY A 69 8.66 4.19 2.13
CA GLY A 69 7.42 4.76 1.61
C GLY A 69 6.18 4.16 2.28
N CYS A 70 6.04 2.84 2.24
CA CYS A 70 4.91 2.12 2.82
C CYS A 70 4.78 2.34 4.34
N LEU A 71 5.90 2.41 5.07
CA LEU A 71 5.89 2.67 6.51
C LEU A 71 5.36 4.06 6.84
N ARG A 72 5.74 5.09 6.06
CA ARG A 72 5.22 6.45 6.22
C ARG A 72 3.72 6.52 5.90
N GLU A 73 3.30 5.89 4.81
CA GLU A 73 1.87 5.81 4.46
C GLU A 73 1.07 5.09 5.54
N ASN A 74 1.61 4.00 6.10
CA ASN A 74 0.97 3.29 7.20
C ASN A 74 0.84 4.16 8.46
N GLN A 75 1.88 4.92 8.81
CA GLN A 75 1.84 5.88 9.92
C GLN A 75 0.76 6.95 9.69
N ASN A 76 0.71 7.55 8.50
CA ASN A 76 -0.32 8.53 8.16
C ASN A 76 -1.73 7.94 8.27
N LEU A 77 -1.94 6.72 7.77
CA LEU A 77 -3.23 6.04 7.89
C LEU A 77 -3.61 5.72 9.34
N GLN A 78 -2.63 5.39 10.20
CA GLN A 78 -2.88 5.22 11.64
C GLN A 78 -3.28 6.54 12.31
N GLU A 79 -2.66 7.66 11.94
CA GLU A 79 -3.03 9.00 12.41
C GLU A 79 -4.44 9.39 11.97
N GLU A 80 -4.76 9.20 10.68
CA GLU A 80 -6.11 9.41 10.12
C GLU A 80 -7.16 8.55 10.82
N LEU A 81 -6.83 7.28 11.10
CA LEU A 81 -7.72 6.38 11.82
C LEU A 81 -7.95 6.84 13.27
N ALA A 82 -6.89 7.25 13.97
CA ALA A 82 -6.99 7.78 15.33
C ALA A 82 -7.85 9.05 15.40
N GLU A 83 -7.68 9.95 14.43
CA GLU A 83 -8.49 11.16 14.30
C GLU A 83 -9.96 10.84 14.00
N ALA A 84 -10.22 9.88 13.11
CA ALA A 84 -11.58 9.42 12.82
C ALA A 84 -12.28 8.86 14.07
N TYR A 85 -11.58 8.08 14.90
CA TYR A 85 -12.11 7.60 16.18
C TYR A 85 -12.36 8.74 17.18
N ARG A 86 -11.47 9.74 17.24
CA ARG A 86 -11.63 10.93 18.07
C ARG A 86 -12.90 11.71 17.69
N ILE A 87 -13.09 11.99 16.40
CA ILE A 87 -14.28 12.67 15.87
C ILE A 87 -15.56 11.86 16.16
N LYS A 88 -15.51 10.53 15.98
CA LYS A 88 -16.64 9.64 16.29
C LYS A 88 -17.06 9.73 17.76
N SER A 89 -16.10 9.78 18.69
CA SER A 89 -16.38 9.95 20.12
C SER A 89 -17.05 11.29 20.41
N GLN A 90 -16.51 12.39 19.85
CA GLN A 90 -17.09 13.72 20.01
C GLN A 90 -18.52 13.81 19.47
N LEU A 91 -18.79 13.16 18.33
CA LEU A 91 -20.13 13.09 17.76
C LEU A 91 -21.10 12.33 18.67
N ALA A 92 -20.66 11.22 19.28
CA ALA A 92 -21.48 10.47 20.23
C ALA A 92 -21.81 11.28 21.49
N GLU A 93 -20.84 12.04 22.02
CA GLU A 93 -21.04 12.95 23.16
C GLU A 93 -22.04 14.08 22.82
N LEU A 94 -21.87 14.73 21.66
CA LEU A 94 -22.79 15.77 21.18
C LEU A 94 -24.21 15.23 20.97
N HIS A 95 -24.33 14.03 20.41
CA HIS A 95 -25.61 13.35 20.24
C HIS A 95 -26.28 13.04 21.59
N GLY A 96 -25.52 12.52 22.56
CA GLY A 96 -26.01 12.28 23.93
C GLY A 96 -26.47 13.57 24.64
N ALA A 97 -25.71 14.65 24.50
CA ALA A 97 -26.06 15.95 25.04
C ALA A 97 -27.32 16.54 24.38
N ALA A 98 -27.49 16.36 23.07
CA ALA A 98 -28.68 16.79 22.34
C ALA A 98 -29.93 16.02 22.80
N LEU A 99 -29.85 14.69 22.90
CA LEU A 99 -30.94 13.84 23.40
C LEU A 99 -31.35 14.22 24.83
N SER A 100 -30.38 14.50 25.70
CA SER A 100 -30.64 14.91 27.09
C SER A 100 -31.32 16.27 27.19
N LYS A 101 -31.00 17.20 26.27
CA LYS A 101 -31.70 18.49 26.19
C LYS A 101 -33.14 18.32 25.71
N VAL A 102 -33.36 17.51 24.67
CA VAL A 102 -34.70 17.23 24.14
C VAL A 102 -35.58 16.62 25.23
N SER A 103 -35.11 15.56 25.91
CA SER A 103 -35.87 14.92 26.99
C SER A 103 -36.19 15.87 28.15
N HIS A 104 -35.25 16.75 28.50
CA HIS A 104 -35.49 17.78 29.50
C HIS A 104 -36.53 18.83 29.05
N PHE A 105 -36.53 19.23 27.76
CA PHE A 105 -37.57 20.11 27.23
C PHE A 105 -38.94 19.43 27.23
N ASP A 106 -39.03 18.16 26.83
CA ASP A 106 -40.28 17.40 26.82
C ASP A 106 -40.89 17.30 28.23
N LEU A 107 -40.07 16.99 29.24
CA LEU A 107 -40.49 16.96 30.64
C LEU A 107 -40.99 18.34 31.13
N LYS A 108 -40.32 19.42 30.72
CA LYS A 108 -40.79 20.78 31.04
C LYS A 108 -42.14 21.09 30.39
N TYR A 109 -42.35 20.70 29.14
CA TYR A 109 -43.63 20.89 28.45
C TYR A 109 -44.76 20.12 29.14
N VAL A 110 -44.53 18.87 29.53
CA VAL A 110 -45.50 18.06 30.29
C VAL A 110 -45.83 18.70 31.63
N ALA A 111 -44.82 19.16 32.37
CA ALA A 111 -45.03 19.84 33.65
C ALA A 111 -45.86 21.14 33.52
N ILE A 112 -45.62 21.92 32.46
CA ILE A 112 -46.42 23.12 32.17
C ILE A 112 -47.87 22.77 31.85
N LEU A 113 -48.11 21.70 31.06
CA LEU A 113 -49.47 21.24 30.75
C LEU A 113 -50.20 20.75 32.00
N PHE A 114 -49.52 19.99 32.88
CA PHE A 114 -50.10 19.48 34.11
C PHE A 114 -50.48 20.62 35.10
N ASN A 115 -49.65 21.65 35.23
CA ASN A 115 -49.96 22.81 36.09
C ASN A 115 -51.07 23.72 35.56
N LYS A 116 -51.51 23.54 34.31
CA LYS A 116 -52.62 24.29 33.70
C LYS A 116 -53.98 23.58 33.82
N LEU A 117 -53.99 22.30 34.19
CA LEU A 117 -55.19 21.48 34.44
C LEU A 117 -55.57 21.54 35.91
#